data_AF-A0A497CJA8-F1
#
_entry.id   AF-A0A497CJA8-F1
#
_cell.length_a   1.000
_cell.length_b   1.000
_cell.length_c   1.000
_cell.angle_alpha   90.00
_cell.angle_beta   90.00
_cell.angle_gamma   90.00
#
_symmetry.space_group_name_H-M   'P 1'
#
loop_
_entity.id
_entity.type
_entity.pdbx_description
1 polymer ?
#
loop_
_entity_poly.entity_id
_entity_poly.type
_entity_poly.pdbx_seq_one_letter_code
_entity_poly.pdbx_strand_id
1 'polypeptide(L)'
;MKEKRILYVSSEVVPYLPETEISSMSFEAPRMVNKQGGQIRIFMPRYGNINERRHQLHEVIRLSGINLVINDLDMPLIIKVASIPKERIQVYFIDSEEYFKRKATLTDEDGKLFPDNDERSIFFAKGVIETVKKLNWAPDIIHVHGWLASLLPLYLKEYYK
;
A
#
# COMPACT_ATOMS: atom_id res chain seq x y z
N MET A 1 -17.67 1.12 15.55
CA MET A 1 -16.51 0.58 14.80
C MET A 1 -16.19 -0.87 15.13
N LYS A 2 -16.65 -1.43 16.26
CA LYS A 2 -16.42 -2.84 16.61
C LYS A 2 -16.81 -3.77 15.44
N GLU A 3 -15.91 -4.66 15.07
CA GLU A 3 -16.03 -5.62 13.95
C GLU A 3 -16.01 -5.04 12.52
N LYS A 4 -16.06 -3.72 12.33
CA LYS A 4 -15.92 -3.13 11.00
C LYS A 4 -14.52 -3.36 10.44
N ARG A 5 -14.46 -3.78 9.18
CA ARG A 5 -13.25 -3.99 8.40
C ARG A 5 -12.90 -2.70 7.68
N ILE A 6 -11.77 -2.10 8.01
CA ILE A 6 -11.33 -0.85 7.40
C ILE A 6 -9.99 -1.05 6.72
N LEU A 7 -9.97 -0.78 5.43
CA LEU A 7 -8.76 -0.77 4.62
C LEU A 7 -8.22 0.65 4.55
N TYR A 8 -6.97 0.83 4.92
CA TYR A 8 -6.23 2.07 4.67
C TYR A 8 -5.28 1.82 3.51
N VAL A 9 -5.37 2.65 2.47
CA VAL A 9 -4.48 2.57 1.31
C VAL A 9 -3.76 3.90 1.21
N SER A 10 -2.46 3.88 1.46
CA SER A 10 -1.68 5.11 1.59
C SER A 10 -0.39 5.07 0.80
N SER A 11 0.00 6.22 0.25
CA SER A 11 1.31 6.41 -0.34
C SER A 11 2.43 6.37 0.70
N GLU A 12 2.17 6.71 1.96
CA GLU A 12 3.20 6.83 3.01
C GLU A 12 2.67 6.43 4.39
N VAL A 13 3.50 5.77 5.21
CA VAL A 13 3.11 5.31 6.56
C VAL A 13 4.32 5.34 7.51
N VAL A 14 4.16 5.93 8.69
CA VAL A 14 5.13 5.82 9.80
C VAL A 14 5.02 4.41 10.43
N PRO A 15 6.13 3.72 10.76
CA PRO A 15 7.52 4.20 10.79
C PRO A 15 8.36 3.80 9.56
N TYR A 16 7.73 3.41 8.45
CA TYR A 16 8.43 2.89 7.27
C TYR A 16 9.00 4.01 6.40
N LEU A 17 8.35 5.18 6.40
CA LEU A 17 8.83 6.41 5.78
C LEU A 17 8.96 7.53 6.81
N PRO A 18 9.70 8.61 6.47
CA PRO A 18 9.78 9.81 7.31
C PRO A 18 8.42 10.39 7.66
N GLU A 19 8.39 11.13 8.75
CA GLU A 19 7.18 11.79 9.22
C GLU A 19 6.77 12.94 8.28
N THR A 20 5.55 12.83 7.77
CA THR A 20 4.83 13.81 6.96
C THR A 20 3.38 13.81 7.44
N GLU A 21 2.58 14.79 7.03
CA GLU A 21 1.15 14.80 7.39
C GLU A 21 0.43 13.54 6.90
N ILE A 22 0.74 13.08 5.68
CA ILE A 22 0.19 11.86 5.10
C ILE A 22 0.66 10.63 5.89
N SER A 23 1.97 10.51 6.15
CA SER A 23 2.51 9.30 6.79
C SER A 23 2.07 9.16 8.25
N SER A 24 1.93 10.28 8.98
CA SER A 24 1.41 10.31 10.34
C SER A 24 -0.09 10.02 10.38
N MET A 25 -0.90 10.64 9.52
CA MET A 25 -2.35 10.37 9.48
C MET A 25 -2.65 8.92 9.10
N SER A 26 -1.87 8.36 8.17
CA SER A 26 -1.99 6.96 7.72
C SER A 26 -1.64 5.94 8.78
N PHE A 27 -1.02 6.36 9.89
CA PHE A 27 -0.80 5.54 11.08
C PHE A 27 -1.84 5.84 12.17
N GLU A 28 -2.06 7.12 12.47
CA GLU A 28 -2.89 7.56 13.59
C GLU A 28 -4.36 7.17 13.43
N ALA A 29 -4.94 7.36 12.24
CA ALA A 29 -6.32 6.97 11.98
C ALA A 29 -6.56 5.45 12.17
N PRO A 30 -5.77 4.55 11.54
CA PRO A 30 -5.90 3.12 11.81
C PRO A 30 -5.63 2.76 13.29
N ARG A 31 -4.67 3.41 13.95
CA ARG A 31 -4.41 3.18 15.38
C ARG A 31 -5.63 3.47 16.25
N MET A 32 -6.31 4.59 16.01
CA MET A 32 -7.53 4.95 16.74
C MET A 32 -8.65 3.93 16.52
N VAL A 33 -8.84 3.47 15.28
CA VAL A 33 -9.84 2.44 14.96
C VAL A 33 -9.51 1.09 15.60
N ASN A 34 -8.24 0.69 15.55
CA ASN A 34 -7.76 -0.56 16.16
C ASN A 34 -8.03 -0.57 17.67
N LYS A 35 -7.79 0.55 18.35
CA LYS A 35 -8.10 0.73 19.79
C LYS A 35 -9.60 0.60 20.10
N GLN A 36 -10.47 0.85 19.13
CA GLN A 36 -11.93 0.67 19.26
C GLN A 36 -12.42 -0.73 18.83
N GLY A 37 -11.50 -1.67 18.55
CA GLY A 37 -11.83 -3.05 18.16
C GLY A 37 -12.27 -3.20 16.69
N GLY A 38 -11.93 -2.24 15.83
CA GLY A 38 -12.07 -2.39 14.38
C GLY A 38 -11.00 -3.31 13.82
N GLN A 39 -11.33 -4.06 12.76
CA GLN A 39 -10.37 -4.88 12.03
C GLN A 39 -9.71 -4.03 10.95
N ILE A 40 -8.40 -3.84 11.02
CA ILE A 40 -7.71 -2.94 10.11
C ILE A 40 -6.63 -3.65 9.30
N ARG A 41 -6.41 -3.13 8.09
CA ARG A 41 -5.26 -3.45 7.25
C ARG A 41 -4.79 -2.18 6.57
N ILE A 42 -3.48 -2.01 6.48
CA ILE A 42 -2.86 -0.90 5.76
C ILE A 42 -2.16 -1.46 4.54
N PHE A 43 -2.29 -0.80 3.40
CA PHE A 43 -1.50 -1.04 2.20
C PHE A 43 -0.66 0.19 1.88
N MET A 44 0.60 -0.04 1.53
CA MET A 44 1.49 0.99 1.03
C MET A 44 2.47 0.42 -0.02
N PRO A 45 3.11 1.27 -0.84
CA PRO A 45 4.18 0.82 -1.72
C PRO A 45 5.43 0.41 -0.94
N ARG A 46 6.16 -0.58 -1.44
CA ARG A 46 7.50 -0.93 -0.97
C ARG A 46 8.54 -0.07 -1.67
N TYR A 47 8.71 1.18 -1.27
CA TYR A 47 9.80 2.00 -1.84
C TYR A 47 11.20 1.47 -1.46
N GLY A 48 12.19 1.74 -2.31
CA GLY A 48 13.56 1.25 -2.17
C GLY A 48 14.32 1.79 -0.95
N ASN A 49 13.80 2.84 -0.31
CA ASN A 49 14.33 3.37 0.95
C ASN A 49 13.80 2.62 2.19
N ILE A 50 12.82 1.73 2.05
CA ILE A 50 12.29 0.92 3.15
C ILE A 50 13.24 -0.25 3.42
N ASN A 51 13.84 -0.24 4.61
CA ASN A 51 14.76 -1.28 5.05
C ASN A 51 14.02 -2.53 5.54
N GLU A 52 14.00 -3.58 4.72
CA GLU A 52 13.28 -4.82 5.01
C GLU A 52 13.75 -5.52 6.28
N ARG A 53 15.07 -5.57 6.51
CA ARG A 53 15.64 -6.23 7.68
C ARG A 53 15.28 -5.51 8.97
N ARG A 54 15.40 -4.18 9.01
CA ARG A 54 15.05 -3.35 10.17
C ARG A 54 13.57 -3.49 10.51
N HIS A 55 12.72 -3.54 9.51
CA HIS A 55 11.27 -3.56 9.65
C HIS A 55 10.66 -4.96 9.62
N GLN A 56 11.48 -6.00 9.46
CA GLN A 56 11.05 -7.40 9.42
C GLN A 56 9.95 -7.64 8.37
N LEU A 57 10.16 -7.11 7.16
CA LEU A 57 9.26 -7.38 6.03
C LEU A 57 9.48 -8.82 5.57
N HIS A 58 8.39 -9.57 5.46
CA HIS A 58 8.40 -10.93 4.95
C HIS A 58 7.54 -11.01 3.70
N GLU A 59 8.04 -11.67 2.67
CA GLU A 59 7.23 -11.96 1.50
C GLU A 59 6.12 -12.95 1.83
N VAL A 60 4.93 -12.68 1.31
CA VAL A 60 3.77 -13.56 1.40
C VAL A 60 3.62 -14.28 0.07
N ILE A 61 4.38 -15.36 -0.10
CA ILE A 61 4.48 -16.14 -1.37
C ILE A 61 3.09 -16.49 -1.93
N ARG A 62 2.14 -16.89 -1.08
CA ARG A 62 0.77 -17.22 -1.51
C ARG A 62 0.00 -16.03 -2.08
N LEU A 63 0.40 -14.79 -1.81
CA LEU A 63 -0.19 -13.57 -2.36
C LEU A 63 0.59 -13.04 -3.56
N SER A 64 1.92 -13.21 -3.58
CA SER A 64 2.81 -12.87 -4.70
C SER A 64 2.59 -13.72 -5.95
N GLY A 65 3.27 -13.33 -7.04
CA GLY A 65 3.44 -14.11 -8.28
C GLY A 65 2.32 -13.94 -9.30
N ILE A 66 1.39 -13.01 -9.07
CA ILE A 66 0.37 -12.62 -10.05
C ILE A 66 0.97 -11.53 -10.94
N ASN A 67 0.82 -11.66 -12.26
CA ASN A 67 1.20 -10.58 -13.17
C ASN A 67 0.06 -9.57 -13.31
N LEU A 68 0.38 -8.29 -13.20
CA LEU A 68 -0.51 -7.18 -13.47
C LEU A 68 -0.11 -6.55 -14.80
N VAL A 69 -1.06 -6.46 -15.73
CA VAL A 69 -0.83 -5.76 -16.99
C VAL A 69 -0.83 -4.25 -16.75
N ILE A 70 0.28 -3.58 -17.05
CA ILE A 70 0.45 -2.12 -17.03
C ILE A 70 1.07 -1.72 -18.36
N ASN A 71 0.41 -0.84 -19.12
CA ASN A 71 0.93 -0.34 -20.39
C ASN A 71 1.38 -1.49 -21.34
N ASP A 72 0.53 -2.52 -21.48
CA ASP A 72 0.79 -3.74 -22.25
C ASP A 72 1.98 -4.61 -21.79
N LEU A 73 2.53 -4.33 -20.60
CA LEU A 73 3.59 -5.12 -19.97
C LEU A 73 3.07 -5.93 -18.79
N ASP A 74 3.50 -7.19 -18.70
CA ASP A 74 3.21 -8.07 -17.57
C ASP A 74 4.19 -7.80 -16.42
N MET A 75 3.67 -7.19 -15.35
CA MET A 75 4.47 -6.76 -14.20
C MET A 75 4.21 -7.69 -13.00
N PRO A 76 5.23 -8.40 -12.47
CA PRO A 76 5.04 -9.32 -11.36
C PRO A 76 4.72 -8.58 -10.06
N LEU A 77 3.62 -8.97 -9.41
CA LEU A 77 3.22 -8.47 -8.11
C LEU A 77 3.90 -9.26 -6.99
N ILE A 78 4.66 -8.56 -6.16
CA ILE A 78 5.25 -9.10 -4.93
C ILE A 78 4.52 -8.47 -3.74
N ILE A 79 4.11 -9.29 -2.78
CA ILE A 79 3.45 -8.83 -1.56
C ILE A 79 4.33 -9.12 -0.37
N LYS A 80 4.71 -8.07 0.37
CA LYS A 80 5.39 -8.22 1.65
C LYS A 80 4.46 -7.79 2.78
N VAL A 81 4.74 -8.26 3.99
CA VAL A 81 3.99 -7.91 5.19
C VAL A 81 4.95 -7.59 6.33
N ALA A 82 4.59 -6.58 7.11
CA ALA A 82 5.18 -6.33 8.41
C ALA A 82 4.08 -5.93 9.40
N SER A 83 4.44 -5.86 10.68
CA SER A 83 3.55 -5.33 11.71
C SER A 83 4.17 -4.09 12.32
N ILE A 84 3.36 -3.04 12.53
CA ILE A 84 3.83 -1.87 13.28
C ILE A 84 4.01 -2.30 14.75
N PRO A 85 5.24 -2.12 15.32
CA PRO A 85 5.49 -2.48 16.71
C PRO A 85 4.55 -1.75 17.67
N LYS A 86 4.28 -2.36 18.83
CA LYS A 86 3.33 -1.90 19.88
C LYS A 86 1.85 -1.99 19.50
N GLU A 87 1.47 -1.54 18.31
CA GLU A 87 0.04 -1.50 17.90
C GLU A 87 -0.45 -2.81 17.26
N ARG A 88 0.47 -3.70 16.84
CA ARG A 88 0.18 -5.00 16.18
C ARG A 88 -0.69 -4.85 14.92
N ILE A 89 -0.51 -3.75 14.21
CA ILE A 89 -1.25 -3.43 12.98
C ILE A 89 -0.50 -4.03 11.79
N GLN A 90 -1.20 -4.81 10.97
CA GLN A 90 -0.63 -5.41 9.76
C GLN A 90 -0.54 -4.37 8.62
N VAL A 91 0.64 -4.27 8.03
CA VAL A 91 0.91 -3.45 6.86
C VAL A 91 1.36 -4.35 5.72
N TYR A 92 0.63 -4.30 4.62
CA TYR A 92 0.92 -4.98 3.37
C TYR A 92 1.64 -4.02 2.44
N PHE A 93 2.73 -4.49 1.85
CA PHE A 93 3.53 -3.72 0.93
C PHE A 93 3.33 -4.27 -0.47
N ILE A 94 2.90 -3.40 -1.38
CA ILE A 94 2.91 -3.68 -2.81
C ILE A 94 4.32 -3.42 -3.32
N ASP A 95 4.98 -4.45 -3.82
CA ASP A 95 6.36 -4.40 -4.29
C ASP A 95 6.44 -4.80 -5.77
N SER A 96 7.40 -4.20 -6.46
CA SER A 96 7.74 -4.44 -7.86
C SER A 96 9.16 -3.93 -8.08
N GLU A 97 10.00 -4.79 -8.63
CA GLU A 97 11.40 -4.44 -8.91
C GLU A 97 11.53 -3.29 -9.91
N GLU A 98 10.56 -3.13 -10.81
CA GLU A 98 10.52 -2.05 -11.80
C GLU A 98 10.03 -0.75 -11.17
N TYR A 99 8.93 -0.81 -10.42
CA TYR A 99 8.20 0.40 -10.00
C TYR A 99 8.62 0.96 -8.65
N PHE A 100 9.11 0.14 -7.72
CA PHE A 100 9.35 0.59 -6.34
C PHE A 100 10.76 0.37 -5.82
N LYS A 101 11.69 -0.12 -6.66
CA LYS A 101 13.11 -0.27 -6.30
C LYS A 101 13.84 1.06 -6.06
N ARG A 102 13.35 2.16 -6.62
CA ARG A 102 13.92 3.52 -6.45
C ARG A 102 13.85 3.95 -4.97
N LYS A 103 14.91 4.59 -4.47
CA LYS A 103 14.97 5.12 -3.08
C LYS A 103 14.14 6.38 -2.87
N ALA A 104 13.91 7.15 -3.93
CA ALA A 104 13.01 8.30 -3.92
C ALA A 104 11.54 7.85 -4.02
N THR A 105 10.64 8.63 -3.43
CA THR A 105 9.20 8.32 -3.44
C THR A 105 8.54 8.84 -4.71
N LEU A 106 8.27 10.13 -4.85
CA LEU A 106 7.51 10.72 -5.97
C LEU A 106 8.31 11.68 -6.85
N THR A 107 9.31 12.36 -6.28
CA THR A 107 10.12 13.36 -6.97
C THR A 107 11.60 13.05 -6.89
N ASP A 108 12.38 13.60 -7.82
CA ASP A 108 13.83 13.66 -7.73
C ASP A 108 14.32 14.72 -6.71
N GLU A 109 15.63 14.91 -6.66
CA GLU A 109 16.30 15.85 -5.74
C GLU A 109 15.94 17.32 -6.02
N ASP A 110 15.55 17.64 -7.26
CA ASP A 110 15.11 18.98 -7.69
C ASP A 110 13.59 19.18 -7.50
N GLY A 111 12.89 18.19 -6.96
CA GLY A 111 11.44 18.24 -6.73
C GLY A 111 10.58 17.96 -7.96
N LYS A 112 11.17 17.47 -9.06
CA LYS A 112 10.44 17.11 -10.27
C LYS A 112 9.84 15.72 -10.15
N LEU A 113 8.56 15.58 -10.52
CA LEU A 113 7.87 14.29 -10.53
C LEU A 113 8.54 13.32 -11.51
N PHE A 114 8.66 12.06 -11.09
CA PHE A 114 9.09 11.01 -11.99
C PHE A 114 8.05 10.73 -13.09
N PRO A 115 8.49 10.47 -14.33
CA PRO A 115 7.59 10.26 -15.47
C PRO A 115 6.78 8.98 -15.38
N ASP A 116 7.19 8.02 -14.55
CA ASP A 116 6.54 6.72 -14.34
C ASP A 116 5.52 6.71 -13.18
N ASN A 117 5.24 7.86 -12.56
CA ASN A 117 4.37 7.94 -11.38
C ASN A 117 2.92 7.51 -11.65
N ASP A 118 2.44 7.69 -12.87
CA ASP A 118 1.14 7.21 -13.33
C ASP A 118 1.09 5.68 -13.37
N GLU A 119 2.05 5.03 -14.01
CA GLU A 119 2.18 3.57 -14.05
C GLU A 119 2.30 2.99 -12.64
N ARG A 120 3.12 3.62 -11.78
CA ARG A 120 3.26 3.23 -10.36
C ARG A 120 1.97 3.34 -9.59
N SER A 121 1.17 4.39 -9.84
CA SER A 121 -0.15 4.57 -9.20
C SER A 121 -1.15 3.50 -9.67
N ILE A 122 -1.17 3.20 -10.97
CA ILE A 122 -2.03 2.16 -11.54
C ILE A 122 -1.64 0.77 -11.00
N PHE A 123 -0.35 0.45 -11.01
CA PHE A 123 0.16 -0.82 -10.48
C PHE A 123 -0.16 -0.96 -8.99
N PHE A 124 0.01 0.11 -8.22
CA PHE A 124 -0.35 0.12 -6.80
C PHE A 124 -1.84 -0.14 -6.59
N ALA A 125 -2.72 0.58 -7.29
CA ALA A 125 -4.16 0.41 -7.19
C ALA A 125 -4.60 -1.03 -7.54
N LYS A 126 -4.16 -1.56 -8.69
CA LYS A 126 -4.46 -2.94 -9.12
C LYS A 126 -3.91 -3.97 -8.13
N GLY A 127 -2.67 -3.78 -7.67
CA GLY A 127 -2.03 -4.67 -6.70
C GLY A 127 -2.78 -4.74 -5.37
N VAL A 128 -3.27 -3.61 -4.86
CA VAL A 128 -4.11 -3.57 -3.65
C VAL A 128 -5.40 -4.37 -3.87
N ILE A 129 -6.11 -4.12 -4.97
CA ILE A 129 -7.41 -4.75 -5.25
C ILE A 129 -7.26 -6.28 -5.39
N GLU A 130 -6.29 -6.75 -6.18
CA GLU A 130 -6.05 -8.19 -6.35
C GLU A 130 -5.66 -8.86 -5.04
N THR A 131 -4.82 -8.18 -4.23
CA THR A 131 -4.41 -8.73 -2.94
C THR A 131 -5.58 -8.83 -1.97
N VAL A 132 -6.45 -7.81 -1.92
CA VAL A 132 -7.65 -7.80 -1.07
C VAL A 132 -8.62 -8.93 -1.47
N LYS A 133 -8.85 -9.13 -2.77
CA LYS A 133 -9.64 -10.25 -3.30
C LYS A 133 -9.06 -11.59 -2.88
N LYS A 134 -7.76 -11.80 -3.07
CA LYS A 134 -7.06 -13.05 -2.73
C LYS A 134 -7.00 -13.34 -1.24
N LEU A 135 -7.03 -12.30 -0.41
CA LEU A 135 -7.15 -12.41 1.04
C LEU A 135 -8.56 -12.80 1.50
N ASN A 136 -9.56 -12.79 0.62
CA ASN A 136 -10.97 -12.97 0.93
C ASN A 136 -11.43 -12.09 2.11
N TRP A 137 -10.98 -10.83 2.11
CA TRP A 137 -11.23 -9.88 3.19
C TRP A 137 -11.81 -8.60 2.59
N ALA A 138 -13.11 -8.59 2.36
CA ALA A 138 -13.80 -7.40 1.88
C ALA A 138 -13.87 -6.35 3.01
N PRO A 139 -13.33 -5.13 2.80
CA PRO A 139 -13.50 -4.03 3.75
C PRO A 139 -14.90 -3.41 3.64
N ASP A 140 -15.44 -2.95 4.77
CA ASP A 140 -16.63 -2.11 4.82
C ASP A 140 -16.33 -0.67 4.36
N ILE A 141 -15.13 -0.18 4.69
CA ILE A 141 -14.70 1.20 4.46
C ILE A 141 -13.26 1.19 3.92
N ILE A 142 -13.01 2.00 2.91
CA ILE A 142 -11.67 2.23 2.36
C ILE A 142 -11.30 3.69 2.56
N HIS A 143 -10.22 3.95 3.29
CA HIS A 143 -9.59 5.25 3.39
C HIS A 143 -8.40 5.33 2.42
N VAL A 144 -8.39 6.38 1.60
CA VAL A 144 -7.35 6.60 0.59
C VAL A 144 -6.55 7.84 0.97
N HIS A 145 -5.23 7.70 1.04
CA HIS A 145 -4.32 8.76 1.46
C HIS A 145 -3.17 8.94 0.46
N GLY A 146 -2.96 10.20 0.06
CA GLY A 146 -1.88 10.60 -0.84
C GLY A 146 -2.14 10.33 -2.33
N TRP A 147 -1.37 11.03 -3.16
CA TRP A 147 -1.54 11.04 -4.62
C TRP A 147 -1.46 9.65 -5.26
N LEU A 148 -0.49 8.83 -4.86
CA LEU A 148 -0.25 7.54 -5.49
C LEU A 148 -1.42 6.56 -5.32
N ALA A 149 -2.21 6.70 -4.24
CA ALA A 149 -3.37 5.86 -3.96
C ALA A 149 -4.67 6.36 -4.63
N SER A 150 -4.65 7.56 -5.21
CA SER A 150 -5.86 8.27 -5.66
C SER A 150 -6.65 7.58 -6.77
N LEU A 151 -6.01 6.72 -7.58
CA LEU A 151 -6.68 5.96 -8.63
C LEU A 151 -7.47 4.75 -8.12
N LEU A 152 -7.25 4.33 -6.86
CA LEU A 152 -7.91 3.14 -6.29
C LEU A 152 -9.45 3.17 -6.40
N PRO A 153 -10.15 4.26 -6.02
CA PRO A 153 -11.62 4.28 -6.09
C PRO A 153 -12.16 4.19 -7.52
N LEU A 154 -11.48 4.85 -8.46
CA LEU A 154 -11.83 4.78 -9.88
C LEU A 154 -11.71 3.34 -10.40
N TYR A 155 -10.58 2.68 -10.08
CA TYR A 155 -10.34 1.32 -10.52
C TYR A 155 -11.35 0.34 -9.93
N LEU A 156 -11.65 0.46 -8.64
CA LEU A 156 -12.68 -0.35 -7.97
C LEU A 156 -14.03 -0.23 -8.69
N LYS A 157 -14.46 0.99 -9.02
CA LYS A 157 -15.78 1.24 -9.60
C LYS A 157 -15.90 0.76 -11.05
N GLU A 158 -14.89 1.01 -11.87
CA GLU A 158 -14.99 0.77 -13.32
C GLU A 158 -14.54 -0.62 -13.75
N TYR A 159 -13.53 -1.20 -13.08
CA TYR A 159 -12.89 -2.44 -13.52
C TYR A 159 -13.15 -3.65 -12.61
N TYR A 160 -13.65 -3.44 -11.38
CA TYR A 160 -13.78 -4.48 -10.35
C TYR A 160 -15.17 -4.51 -9.70
N LYS A 161 -16.21 -4.68 -10.55
CA LYS A 161 -17.62 -4.80 -10.14
C LYS A 161 -17.94 -6.14 -9.50
#